data_AF-A0A9E2YL45-F1
#
_entry.id   AF-A0A9E2YL45-F1
#
_cell.length_a   1.000
_cell.length_b   1.000
_cell.length_c   1.000
_cell.angle_alpha   90.00
_cell.angle_beta   90.00
_cell.angle_gamma   90.00
#
_symmetry.space_group_name_H-M   'P 1'
#
loop_
_entity.id
_entity.type
_entity.pdbx_description
1 polymer ?
#
loop_
_entity_poly.entity_id
_entity_poly.type
_entity_poly.pdbx_seq_one_letter_code
_entity_poly.pdbx_strand_id
1 'polypeptide(L)'
;MAYWLFKYILLGPLLSLLGRPKVEGLEHIPSSGPVILASNHLAVMDSFYLPLVVRRRITFLAKSEYFTGTGLKGWFQRWFFNAVGQVPIDRTDADSAQAALNTAEQVLHQGKLLGMYPEGTRSPDGRLYKGKTGLARLALQTGVPVIPVAMIGTNVVNPPGTSMLRFGRVTVRFGKPMDFSRFEGMAGNRFIERAVIDEVIYELMELSGQEYVDIYAATLKERGNGAQPTSGQADRIPETAAG
;
A
#
# COMPACT_ATOMS: atom_id res chain seq x y z
N MET A 1 -16.14 6.50 16.89
CA MET A 1 -16.08 5.70 18.12
C MET A 1 -15.46 4.32 17.91
N ALA A 2 -16.02 3.47 17.03
CA ALA A 2 -15.57 2.07 16.87
C ALA A 2 -14.09 1.89 16.46
N TYR A 3 -13.56 2.71 15.54
CA TYR A 3 -12.15 2.65 15.13
C TYR A 3 -11.18 2.77 16.31
N TRP A 4 -11.40 3.77 17.17
CA TRP A 4 -10.51 4.04 18.31
C TRP A 4 -10.63 2.99 19.42
N LEU A 5 -11.86 2.53 19.69
CA LEU A 5 -12.11 1.42 20.61
C LEU A 5 -11.41 0.14 20.13
N PHE A 6 -11.58 -0.21 18.87
CA PHE A 6 -10.95 -1.38 18.28
C PHE A 6 -9.42 -1.28 18.28
N LYS A 7 -8.89 -0.11 17.90
CA LYS A 7 -7.46 0.18 17.87
C LYS A 7 -6.81 0.08 19.26
N TYR A 8 -7.38 0.71 20.28
CA TYR A 8 -6.69 0.84 21.58
C TYR A 8 -7.07 -0.22 22.61
N ILE A 9 -8.28 -0.77 22.56
CA ILE A 9 -8.78 -1.65 23.63
C ILE A 9 -8.80 -3.12 23.18
N LEU A 10 -9.09 -3.39 21.91
CA LEU A 10 -9.19 -4.77 21.41
C LEU A 10 -7.89 -5.22 20.74
N LEU A 11 -7.59 -4.66 19.58
CA LEU A 11 -6.50 -5.14 18.74
C LEU A 11 -5.14 -4.63 19.23
N GLY A 12 -5.08 -3.41 19.74
CA GLY A 12 -3.83 -2.77 20.17
C GLY A 12 -3.02 -3.57 21.19
N PRO A 13 -3.59 -4.01 22.31
CA PRO A 13 -2.87 -4.81 23.31
C PRO A 13 -2.38 -6.15 22.73
N LEU A 14 -3.22 -6.84 21.95
CA LEU A 14 -2.87 -8.10 21.31
C LEU A 14 -1.69 -7.94 20.35
N LEU A 15 -1.73 -6.92 19.49
CA LEU A 15 -0.65 -6.65 18.53
C LEU A 15 0.62 -6.15 19.20
N SER A 16 0.49 -5.35 20.27
CA SER A 16 1.62 -4.91 21.07
C SER A 16 2.30 -6.11 21.74
N LEU A 17 1.53 -7.10 22.18
CA LEU A 17 2.04 -8.34 22.76
C LEU A 17 2.73 -9.22 21.70
N LEU A 18 2.09 -9.42 20.54
CA LEU A 18 2.58 -10.29 19.47
C LEU A 18 3.83 -9.73 18.78
N GLY A 19 3.83 -8.44 18.43
CA GLY A 19 4.87 -7.84 17.59
C GLY A 19 5.77 -6.82 18.29
N ARG A 20 5.39 -6.31 19.47
CA ARG A 20 6.15 -5.30 20.23
C ARG A 20 6.72 -4.18 19.32
N PRO A 21 5.83 -3.44 18.63
CA PRO A 21 6.24 -2.59 17.51
C PRO A 21 7.23 -1.52 17.96
N LYS A 22 8.42 -1.51 17.35
CA LYS A 22 9.34 -0.38 17.41
C LYS A 22 8.97 0.62 16.33
N VAL A 23 8.95 1.91 16.67
CA VAL A 23 8.53 2.97 15.75
C VAL A 23 9.66 3.98 15.60
N GLU A 24 9.97 4.35 14.37
CA GLU A 24 11.03 5.32 14.02
C GLU A 24 10.51 6.32 12.99
N GLY A 25 10.81 7.61 13.14
CA GLY A 25 10.42 8.65 12.18
C GLY A 25 8.94 9.07 12.20
N LEU A 26 8.17 8.69 13.23
CA LEU A 26 6.73 8.98 13.32
C LEU A 26 6.43 10.49 13.25
N GLU A 27 7.38 11.32 13.70
CA GLU A 27 7.38 12.78 13.62
C GLU A 27 7.28 13.34 12.19
N HIS A 28 7.61 12.55 11.17
CA HIS A 28 7.46 12.94 9.77
C HIS A 28 5.98 13.03 9.34
N ILE A 29 5.05 12.41 10.08
CA ILE A 29 3.63 12.49 9.78
C ILE A 29 3.06 13.82 10.31
N PRO A 30 2.56 14.72 9.44
CA PRO A 30 1.95 15.96 9.88
C PRO A 30 0.66 15.69 10.68
N SER A 31 0.38 16.56 11.65
CA SER A 31 -0.79 16.47 12.53
C SER A 31 -2.12 16.63 11.79
N SER A 32 -2.12 17.30 10.64
CA SER A 32 -3.28 17.60 9.80
C SER A 32 -2.90 17.63 8.32
N GLY A 33 -3.90 17.71 7.44
CA GLY A 33 -3.69 17.80 5.99
C GLY A 33 -3.48 16.45 5.29
N PRO A 34 -3.66 16.39 3.97
CA PRO A 34 -3.55 15.16 3.20
C PRO A 34 -2.13 14.63 3.15
N VAL A 35 -1.98 13.30 3.17
CA VAL A 35 -0.69 12.62 3.00
C VAL A 35 -0.93 11.24 2.39
N ILE A 36 -0.05 10.83 1.49
CA ILE A 36 0.03 9.46 1.00
C ILE A 36 1.10 8.72 1.82
N LEU A 37 0.70 7.70 2.57
CA LEU A 37 1.63 6.76 3.21
C LEU A 37 1.92 5.62 2.22
N ALA A 38 3.09 5.63 1.61
CA ALA A 38 3.54 4.61 0.67
C ALA A 38 4.28 3.52 1.44
N SER A 39 3.70 2.33 1.59
CA SER A 39 4.29 1.25 2.39
C SER A 39 4.68 0.05 1.54
N ASN A 40 5.81 -0.60 1.85
CA ASN A 40 6.02 -1.98 1.38
C ASN A 40 4.93 -2.92 1.94
N HIS A 41 4.72 -4.09 1.32
CA HIS A 41 3.67 -5.01 1.77
C HIS A 41 4.17 -6.45 1.96
N LEU A 42 4.41 -6.85 3.20
CA LEU A 42 4.92 -8.17 3.60
C LEU A 42 3.82 -9.12 4.07
N ALA A 43 2.80 -8.62 4.78
CA ALA A 43 1.78 -9.44 5.41
C ALA A 43 0.44 -8.71 5.53
N VAL A 44 -0.65 -9.47 5.78
CA VAL A 44 -1.94 -8.85 6.09
C VAL A 44 -1.83 -7.95 7.33
N MET A 45 -0.94 -8.32 8.24
CA MET A 45 -0.61 -7.59 9.46
C MET A 45 -0.07 -6.17 9.23
N ASP A 46 0.39 -5.82 8.03
CA ASP A 46 0.83 -4.45 7.74
C ASP A 46 -0.32 -3.45 7.93
N SER A 47 -1.49 -3.79 7.40
CA SER A 47 -2.73 -3.00 7.49
C SER A 47 -3.29 -2.90 8.91
N PHE A 48 -2.63 -3.51 9.90
CA PHE A 48 -3.01 -3.44 11.30
C PHE A 48 -1.94 -2.75 12.16
N TYR A 49 -0.67 -3.11 11.99
CA TYR A 49 0.43 -2.46 12.71
C TYR A 49 0.60 -1.01 12.30
N LEU A 50 0.44 -0.68 11.01
CA LEU A 50 0.61 0.69 10.54
C LEU A 50 -0.48 1.62 11.14
N PRO A 51 -1.79 1.33 11.06
CA PRO A 51 -2.81 2.11 11.78
C PRO A 51 -2.66 2.10 13.30
N LEU A 52 -2.09 1.05 13.89
CA LEU A 52 -1.87 0.98 15.33
C LEU A 52 -0.90 2.08 15.80
N VAL A 53 0.22 2.25 15.10
CA VAL A 53 1.29 3.18 15.51
C VAL A 53 1.03 4.63 15.09
N VAL A 54 0.28 4.85 14.01
CA VAL A 54 -0.03 6.20 13.52
C VAL A 54 -1.22 6.78 14.27
N ARG A 55 -1.07 7.96 14.89
CA ARG A 55 -2.17 8.58 15.65
C ARG A 55 -3.38 8.84 14.76
N ARG A 56 -3.21 9.46 13.60
CA ARG A 56 -4.28 9.81 12.66
C ARG A 56 -4.88 8.55 12.01
N ARG A 57 -6.18 8.59 11.70
CA ARG A 57 -6.86 7.49 10.98
C ARG A 57 -6.32 7.37 9.57
N ILE A 58 -5.74 6.21 9.24
CA ILE A 58 -5.32 5.85 7.89
C ILE A 58 -6.51 5.27 7.14
N THR A 59 -6.66 5.67 5.87
CA THR A 59 -7.67 5.15 4.96
C THR A 59 -7.01 4.26 3.92
N PHE A 60 -7.49 3.03 3.73
CA PHE A 60 -7.02 2.15 2.65
C PHE A 60 -8.15 1.87 1.67
N LEU A 61 -7.83 1.72 0.39
CA LEU A 61 -8.82 1.33 -0.61
C LEU A 61 -8.95 -0.20 -0.67
N ALA A 62 -10.17 -0.68 -0.59
CA ALA A 62 -10.47 -2.10 -0.46
C ALA A 62 -11.59 -2.55 -1.38
N LYS A 63 -11.58 -3.83 -1.72
CA LYS A 63 -12.58 -4.45 -2.59
C LYS A 63 -14.01 -4.21 -2.10
N SER A 64 -14.89 -3.74 -2.97
CA SER A 64 -16.31 -3.46 -2.68
C SER A 64 -17.04 -4.70 -2.15
N GLU A 65 -16.63 -5.89 -2.57
CA GLU A 65 -17.16 -7.19 -2.16
C GLU A 65 -17.01 -7.43 -0.65
N TYR A 66 -16.04 -6.78 0.01
CA TYR A 66 -15.89 -6.84 1.46
C TYR A 66 -16.97 -6.07 2.23
N PHE A 67 -17.73 -5.21 1.54
CA PHE A 67 -18.75 -4.36 2.12
C PHE A 67 -20.18 -4.75 1.71
N THR A 68 -20.32 -5.56 0.65
CA THR A 68 -21.62 -5.98 0.09
C THR A 68 -22.02 -7.41 0.47
N GLY A 69 -21.15 -8.15 1.17
CA GLY A 69 -21.47 -9.50 1.66
C GLY A 69 -22.74 -9.54 2.51
N THR A 70 -23.54 -10.59 2.35
CA THR A 70 -24.81 -10.79 3.07
C THR A 70 -24.65 -11.70 4.30
N GLY A 71 -25.65 -11.70 5.19
CA GLY A 71 -25.66 -12.51 6.42
C GLY A 71 -24.72 -12.00 7.53
N LEU A 72 -24.61 -12.77 8.62
CA LEU A 72 -23.81 -12.40 9.81
C LEU A 72 -22.32 -12.24 9.47
N LYS A 73 -21.78 -13.10 8.60
CA LYS A 73 -20.40 -13.02 8.13
C LYS A 73 -20.16 -11.75 7.32
N GLY A 74 -21.07 -11.43 6.38
CA GLY A 74 -21.01 -10.20 5.59
C GLY A 74 -21.16 -8.94 6.44
N TRP A 75 -22.05 -8.96 7.44
CA TRP A 75 -22.19 -7.87 8.41
C TRP A 75 -20.91 -7.66 9.22
N PHE A 76 -20.32 -8.72 9.77
CA PHE A 76 -19.07 -8.62 10.54
C PHE A 76 -17.92 -8.13 9.65
N GLN A 77 -17.82 -8.64 8.42
CA GLN A 77 -16.84 -8.22 7.45
C GLN A 77 -16.98 -6.73 7.13
N ARG A 78 -18.18 -6.27 6.75
CA ARG A 78 -18.48 -4.86 6.50
C ARG A 78 -18.17 -3.99 7.72
N TRP A 79 -18.60 -4.41 8.92
CA TRP A 79 -18.33 -3.69 10.16
C TRP A 79 -16.83 -3.55 10.39
N PHE A 80 -16.08 -4.66 10.26
CA PHE A 80 -14.64 -4.72 10.44
C PHE A 80 -13.89 -3.81 9.45
N PHE A 81 -14.20 -3.92 8.15
CA PHE A 81 -13.55 -3.13 7.10
C PHE A 81 -13.83 -1.62 7.25
N ASN A 82 -15.05 -1.23 7.63
CA ASN A 82 -15.35 0.15 8.01
C ASN A 82 -14.60 0.58 9.28
N ALA A 83 -14.56 -0.30 10.29
CA ALA A 83 -13.92 -0.05 11.58
C ALA A 83 -12.40 0.09 11.48
N VAL A 84 -11.75 -0.51 10.48
CA VAL A 84 -10.29 -0.33 10.22
C VAL A 84 -9.99 0.75 9.16
N GLY A 85 -11.00 1.52 8.73
CA GLY A 85 -10.80 2.69 7.87
C GLY A 85 -10.71 2.39 6.38
N GLN A 86 -11.24 1.26 5.91
CA GLN A 86 -11.20 0.96 4.48
C GLN A 86 -12.36 1.62 3.72
N VAL A 87 -12.08 2.10 2.52
CA VAL A 87 -13.06 2.67 1.58
C VAL A 87 -13.26 1.67 0.43
N PRO A 88 -14.52 1.32 0.11
CA PRO A 88 -14.81 0.38 -0.97
C PRO A 88 -14.42 0.96 -2.33
N ILE A 89 -13.85 0.12 -3.20
CA ILE A 89 -13.61 0.40 -4.60
C ILE A 89 -14.01 -0.80 -5.44
N ASP A 90 -14.62 -0.54 -6.59
CA ASP A 90 -14.96 -1.57 -7.55
C ASP A 90 -13.72 -1.92 -8.40
N ARG A 91 -13.37 -3.20 -8.46
CA ARG A 91 -12.16 -3.70 -9.15
C ARG A 91 -12.46 -4.65 -10.31
N THR A 92 -13.72 -4.81 -10.72
CA THR A 92 -14.11 -5.82 -11.71
C THR A 92 -13.97 -5.40 -13.17
N ASP A 93 -13.86 -4.10 -13.48
CA ASP A 93 -13.79 -3.59 -14.86
C ASP A 93 -12.42 -3.01 -15.27
N ALA A 94 -12.20 -2.89 -16.58
CA ALA A 94 -11.03 -2.24 -17.18
C ALA A 94 -10.81 -0.78 -16.69
N ASP A 95 -11.89 -0.10 -16.29
CA ASP A 95 -11.88 1.27 -15.73
C ASP A 95 -11.63 1.32 -14.21
N SER A 96 -11.51 0.18 -13.55
CA SER A 96 -11.37 0.11 -12.09
C SER A 96 -10.13 0.80 -11.53
N ALA A 97 -9.04 0.82 -12.31
CA ALA A 97 -7.81 1.50 -11.90
C ALA A 97 -8.03 3.02 -11.78
N GLN A 98 -8.76 3.63 -12.73
CA GLN A 98 -9.06 5.05 -12.68
C GLN A 98 -10.09 5.36 -11.59
N ALA A 99 -11.12 4.53 -11.44
CA ALA A 99 -12.11 4.68 -10.35
C ALA A 99 -11.45 4.62 -8.96
N ALA A 100 -10.47 3.74 -8.77
CA ALA A 100 -9.68 3.66 -7.55
C ALA A 100 -8.86 4.94 -7.32
N LEU A 101 -8.24 5.50 -8.37
CA LEU A 101 -7.50 6.77 -8.26
C LEU A 101 -8.43 7.95 -7.93
N ASN A 102 -9.59 8.05 -8.58
CA ASN A 102 -10.57 9.10 -8.28
C ASN A 102 -11.05 9.02 -6.81
N THR A 103 -11.28 7.81 -6.31
CA THR A 103 -11.65 7.59 -4.89
C THR A 103 -10.52 7.97 -3.95
N ALA A 104 -9.28 7.62 -4.31
CA ALA A 104 -8.08 8.00 -3.57
C ALA A 104 -7.95 9.52 -3.48
N GLU A 105 -8.16 10.22 -4.61
CA GLU A 105 -8.13 11.66 -4.72
C GLU A 105 -9.18 12.32 -3.81
N GLN A 106 -10.41 11.81 -3.80
CA GLN A 106 -11.47 12.30 -2.91
C GLN A 106 -11.11 12.15 -1.42
N VAL A 107 -10.44 11.06 -1.04
CA VAL A 107 -9.95 10.86 0.34
C VAL A 107 -8.91 11.92 0.69
N LEU A 108 -8.00 12.23 -0.24
CA LEU A 108 -6.98 13.26 -0.05
C LEU A 108 -7.59 14.67 0.00
N HIS A 109 -8.56 15.02 -0.85
CA HIS A 109 -9.28 16.30 -0.78
C HIS A 109 -9.97 16.53 0.56
N GLN A 110 -10.34 15.45 1.28
CA GLN A 110 -10.89 15.53 2.64
C GLN A 110 -9.81 15.71 3.73
N GLY A 111 -8.54 15.91 3.36
CA GLY A 111 -7.41 16.11 4.28
C GLY A 111 -7.02 14.85 5.07
N LYS A 112 -7.34 13.66 4.56
CA LYS A 112 -7.11 12.37 5.25
C LYS A 112 -5.75 11.77 4.90
N LEU A 113 -5.30 10.83 5.74
CA LEU A 113 -4.18 9.96 5.42
C LEU A 113 -4.67 8.82 4.53
N LEU A 114 -4.03 8.64 3.38
CA LEU A 114 -4.26 7.53 2.47
C LEU A 114 -3.09 6.55 2.56
N GLY A 115 -3.36 5.29 2.88
CA GLY A 115 -2.38 4.21 2.83
C GLY A 115 -2.38 3.52 1.47
N MET A 116 -1.22 3.40 0.85
CA MET A 116 -1.02 2.73 -0.43
C MET A 116 0.16 1.77 -0.39
N TYR A 117 0.02 0.64 -1.07
CA TYR A 117 1.10 -0.32 -1.27
C TYR A 117 1.55 -0.23 -2.74
N PRO A 118 2.72 0.38 -3.05
CA PRO A 118 3.11 0.68 -4.42
C PRO A 118 3.33 -0.57 -5.27
N GLU A 119 3.74 -1.69 -4.67
CA GLU A 119 3.87 -3.00 -5.33
C GLU A 119 2.51 -3.56 -5.80
N GLY A 120 1.41 -3.10 -5.19
CA GLY A 120 0.03 -3.48 -5.50
C GLY A 120 -0.38 -4.88 -5.02
N THR A 121 0.50 -5.64 -4.39
CA THR A 121 0.21 -6.93 -3.76
C THR A 121 1.25 -7.22 -2.67
N ARG A 122 0.93 -8.17 -1.77
CA ARG A 122 1.90 -8.66 -0.79
C ARG A 122 3.07 -9.36 -1.48
N SER A 123 4.28 -9.05 -1.04
CA SER A 123 5.51 -9.74 -1.38
C SER A 123 5.36 -11.25 -1.08
N PRO A 124 5.65 -12.13 -2.05
CA PRO A 124 5.56 -13.57 -1.86
C PRO A 124 6.69 -14.14 -0.99
N ASP A 125 7.85 -13.49 -0.95
CA ASP A 125 9.08 -14.02 -0.34
C ASP A 125 9.79 -13.02 0.60
N GLY A 126 9.24 -11.81 0.75
CA GLY A 126 9.81 -10.77 1.60
C GLY A 126 10.80 -9.85 0.89
N ARG A 127 11.03 -9.99 -0.42
CA ARG A 127 11.74 -8.99 -1.24
C ARG A 127 10.84 -7.82 -1.61
N LEU A 128 11.45 -6.72 -2.05
CA LEU A 128 10.76 -5.53 -2.53
C LEU A 128 10.67 -5.56 -4.06
N TYR A 129 9.49 -5.32 -4.60
CA TYR A 129 9.22 -5.46 -6.03
C TYR A 129 8.93 -4.13 -6.72
N LYS A 130 8.93 -4.17 -8.05
CA LYS A 130 8.63 -3.03 -8.92
C LYS A 130 7.29 -2.38 -8.57
N GLY A 131 7.32 -1.08 -8.30
CA GLY A 131 6.12 -0.29 -7.99
C GLY A 131 5.24 -0.02 -9.21
N LYS A 132 3.92 0.06 -9.01
CA LYS A 132 2.94 0.49 -10.03
C LYS A 132 2.83 2.02 -10.05
N THR A 133 2.66 2.61 -11.23
CA THR A 133 2.63 4.07 -11.43
C THR A 133 1.43 4.78 -10.81
N GLY A 134 0.38 4.07 -10.37
CA GLY A 134 -0.83 4.70 -9.82
C GLY A 134 -0.57 5.60 -8.61
N LEU A 135 0.38 5.25 -7.73
CA LEU A 135 0.76 6.10 -6.61
C LEU A 135 1.42 7.40 -7.08
N ALA A 136 2.35 7.31 -8.02
CA ALA A 136 3.01 8.48 -8.61
C ALA A 136 2.02 9.38 -9.33
N ARG A 137 1.11 8.81 -10.13
CA ARG A 137 0.04 9.58 -10.78
C ARG A 137 -0.77 10.37 -9.76
N LEU A 138 -1.21 9.73 -8.68
CA LEU A 138 -1.99 10.40 -7.64
C LEU A 138 -1.19 11.51 -6.94
N ALA A 139 0.08 11.25 -6.60
CA ALA A 139 0.95 12.24 -5.97
C ALA A 139 1.14 13.47 -6.88
N LEU A 140 1.40 13.27 -8.17
CA LEU A 140 1.58 14.35 -9.15
C LEU A 140 0.28 15.12 -9.43
N GLN A 141 -0.87 14.45 -9.46
CA GLN A 141 -2.17 15.10 -9.69
C GLN A 141 -2.61 15.95 -8.50
N THR A 142 -2.31 15.51 -7.28
CA THR A 142 -2.81 16.15 -6.06
C THR A 142 -1.81 17.09 -5.40
N GLY A 143 -0.51 16.99 -5.75
CA GLY A 143 0.57 17.70 -5.07
C GLY A 143 0.75 17.28 -3.60
N VAL A 144 0.14 16.18 -3.18
CA VAL A 144 0.14 15.71 -1.80
C VAL A 144 1.48 15.05 -1.46
N PRO A 145 2.07 15.34 -0.28
CA PRO A 145 3.32 14.72 0.12
C PRO A 145 3.19 13.20 0.25
N VAL A 146 4.22 12.50 -0.20
CA VAL A 146 4.35 11.04 -0.03
C VAL A 146 5.33 10.78 1.11
N ILE A 147 4.92 9.99 2.10
CA ILE A 147 5.80 9.51 3.16
C ILE A 147 6.03 8.01 2.94
N PRO A 148 7.26 7.58 2.64
CA PRO A 148 7.58 6.17 2.53
C PRO A 148 7.59 5.52 3.93
N VAL A 149 7.06 4.31 4.02
CA VAL A 149 6.90 3.55 5.27
C VAL A 149 7.43 2.14 5.09
N ALA A 150 8.46 1.77 5.84
CA ALA A 150 8.96 0.41 5.86
C ALA A 150 8.35 -0.37 7.03
N MET A 151 7.61 -1.42 6.69
CA MET A 151 7.14 -2.47 7.56
C MET A 151 8.18 -3.59 7.58
N ILE A 152 8.67 -3.96 8.76
CA ILE A 152 9.71 -4.96 8.94
C ILE A 152 9.24 -5.99 9.97
N GLY A 153 9.37 -7.29 9.65
CA GLY A 153 9.07 -8.39 10.57
C GLY A 153 7.58 -8.75 10.70
N THR A 154 6.69 -8.09 9.97
CA THR A 154 5.25 -8.42 9.95
C THR A 154 4.96 -9.76 9.28
N ASN A 155 5.77 -10.17 8.30
CA ASN A 155 5.78 -11.53 7.72
C ASN A 155 6.24 -12.60 8.73
N VAL A 156 7.01 -12.25 9.76
CA VAL A 156 7.36 -13.20 10.83
C VAL A 156 6.17 -13.40 11.77
N VAL A 157 5.51 -12.30 12.15
CA VAL A 157 4.30 -12.34 12.99
C VAL A 157 3.13 -13.02 12.27
N ASN A 158 2.97 -12.77 10.98
CA ASN A 158 1.98 -13.44 10.14
C ASN A 158 2.61 -13.89 8.81
N PRO A 159 3.09 -15.15 8.74
CA PRO A 159 3.67 -15.70 7.54
C PRO A 159 2.72 -15.66 6.33
N PRO A 160 3.20 -15.23 5.14
CA PRO A 160 2.41 -15.24 3.92
C PRO A 160 1.75 -16.59 3.66
N GLY A 161 0.50 -16.58 3.21
CA GLY A 161 -0.28 -17.79 2.96
C GLY A 161 -0.88 -18.46 4.20
N THR A 162 -0.65 -17.94 5.41
CA THR A 162 -1.17 -18.51 6.65
C THR A 162 -2.08 -17.55 7.41
N SER A 163 -3.01 -18.09 8.19
CA SER A 163 -3.81 -17.34 9.19
C SER A 163 -3.19 -17.36 10.59
N MET A 164 -2.05 -18.03 10.76
CA MET A 164 -1.39 -18.20 12.05
C MET A 164 -0.71 -16.89 12.47
N LEU A 165 -0.87 -16.54 13.74
CA LEU A 165 -0.17 -15.45 14.40
C LEU A 165 0.95 -16.00 15.29
N ARG A 166 2.13 -15.38 15.21
CA ARG A 166 3.33 -15.77 15.96
C ARG A 166 3.89 -14.56 16.69
N PHE A 167 4.60 -14.82 17.78
CA PHE A 167 5.41 -13.79 18.44
C PHE A 167 6.58 -13.41 17.54
N GLY A 168 6.88 -12.11 17.49
CA GLY A 168 7.97 -11.56 16.71
C GLY A 168 8.30 -10.13 17.12
N ARG A 169 9.19 -9.50 16.35
CA ARG A 169 9.45 -8.06 16.45
C ARG A 169 9.02 -7.39 15.16
N VAL A 170 8.17 -6.39 15.28
CA VAL A 170 7.75 -5.51 14.20
C VAL A 170 8.49 -4.19 14.36
N THR A 171 9.05 -3.69 13.27
CA THR A 171 9.55 -2.30 13.21
C THR A 171 8.77 -1.57 12.11
N VAL A 172 8.31 -0.37 12.43
CA VAL A 172 7.67 0.54 11.47
C VAL A 172 8.55 1.78 11.37
N ARG A 173 9.13 2.02 10.20
CA ARG A 173 9.98 3.18 9.94
C ARG A 173 9.29 4.11 8.96
N PHE A 174 9.21 5.38 9.32
CA PHE A 174 8.66 6.43 8.47
C PHE A 174 9.80 7.27 7.92
N GLY A 175 9.95 7.32 6.61
CA GLY A 175 10.91 8.20 5.94
C GLY A 175 10.47 9.65 5.94
N LYS A 176 11.34 10.52 5.41
CA LYS A 176 11.02 11.95 5.27
C LYS A 176 9.92 12.14 4.22
N PRO A 177 9.07 13.17 4.35
CA PRO A 177 8.13 13.53 3.29
C PRO A 177 8.88 13.82 1.98
N MET A 178 8.50 13.14 0.92
CA MET A 178 9.03 13.31 -0.42
C MET A 178 8.26 14.41 -1.14
N ASP A 179 9.00 15.35 -1.74
CA ASP A 179 8.45 16.45 -2.53
C ASP A 179 8.67 16.20 -4.04
N PHE A 180 7.57 16.23 -4.79
CA PHE A 180 7.55 16.06 -6.24
C PHE A 180 7.13 17.34 -6.98
N SER A 181 7.15 18.50 -6.32
CA SER A 181 6.86 19.82 -6.90
C SER A 181 7.62 20.10 -8.21
N ARG A 182 8.85 19.60 -8.35
CA ARG A 182 9.65 19.68 -9.59
C ARG A 182 9.01 19.01 -10.82
N PHE A 183 7.99 18.20 -10.62
CA PHE A 183 7.22 17.50 -11.66
C PHE A 183 5.77 18.02 -11.76
N GLU A 184 5.47 19.17 -11.17
CA GLU A 184 4.15 19.79 -11.25
C GLU A 184 3.71 19.98 -12.71
N GLY A 185 2.42 19.69 -12.98
CA GLY A 185 1.86 19.73 -14.33
C GLY A 185 2.28 18.55 -15.24
N MET A 186 3.12 17.63 -14.78
CA MET A 186 3.59 16.47 -15.58
C MET A 186 2.81 15.18 -15.32
N ALA A 187 1.70 15.24 -14.59
CA ALA A 187 0.81 14.10 -14.38
C ALA A 187 0.33 13.53 -15.73
N GLY A 188 0.28 12.19 -15.85
CA GLY A 188 -0.04 11.50 -17.11
C GLY A 188 1.17 11.23 -18.01
N ASN A 189 2.33 11.86 -17.76
CA ASN A 189 3.57 11.48 -18.43
C ASN A 189 4.12 10.18 -17.81
N ARG A 190 4.06 9.08 -18.58
CA ARG A 190 4.44 7.74 -18.12
C ARG A 190 5.89 7.64 -17.63
N PHE A 191 6.81 8.40 -18.23
CA PHE A 191 8.23 8.39 -17.83
C PHE A 191 8.44 9.09 -16.49
N ILE A 192 7.75 10.21 -16.28
CA ILE A 192 7.81 10.95 -15.00
C ILE A 192 7.11 10.14 -13.89
N GLU A 193 5.93 9.58 -14.16
CA GLU A 193 5.24 8.71 -13.22
C GLU A 193 6.12 7.51 -12.82
N ARG A 194 6.87 6.95 -13.76
CA ARG A 194 7.83 5.86 -13.52
C ARG A 194 9.01 6.31 -12.65
N ALA A 195 9.63 7.44 -12.97
CA ALA A 195 10.73 7.99 -12.18
C ALA A 195 10.32 8.27 -10.73
N VAL A 196 9.14 8.89 -10.53
CA VAL A 196 8.60 9.20 -9.19
C VAL A 196 8.38 7.94 -8.36
N ILE A 197 7.75 6.91 -8.93
CA ILE A 197 7.52 5.68 -8.16
C ILE A 197 8.82 4.90 -7.93
N ASP A 198 9.79 4.94 -8.84
CA ASP A 198 11.09 4.31 -8.64
C ASP A 198 11.86 4.99 -7.50
N GLU A 199 11.76 6.31 -7.36
CA GLU A 199 12.29 7.05 -6.21
C GLU A 199 11.61 6.62 -4.90
N VAL A 200 10.28 6.50 -4.89
CA VAL A 200 9.53 5.99 -3.71
C VAL A 200 9.96 4.57 -3.34
N ILE A 201 10.16 3.70 -4.34
CA ILE A 201 10.62 2.33 -4.13
C ILE A 201 12.06 2.30 -3.61
N TYR A 202 12.93 3.18 -4.11
CA TYR A 202 14.30 3.30 -3.63
C TYR A 202 14.34 3.72 -2.16
N GLU A 203 13.55 4.71 -1.76
CA GLU A 203 13.43 5.10 -0.34
C GLU A 203 12.88 3.95 0.52
N LEU A 204 11.91 3.18 0.02
CA LEU A 204 11.42 1.99 0.71
C LEU A 204 12.51 0.91 0.84
N MET A 205 13.34 0.73 -0.17
CA MET A 205 14.47 -0.21 -0.15
C MET A 205 15.47 0.17 0.95
N GLU A 206 15.89 1.44 1.00
CA GLU A 206 16.81 1.95 2.01
C GLU A 206 16.23 1.84 3.43
N LEU A 207 14.96 2.24 3.63
CA LEU A 207 14.31 2.18 4.93
C LEU A 207 14.11 0.74 5.43
N SER A 208 13.77 -0.17 4.53
CA SER A 208 13.43 -1.56 4.88
C SER A 208 14.64 -2.48 4.94
N GLY A 209 15.70 -2.19 4.18
CA GLY A 209 16.81 -3.09 3.93
C GLY A 209 16.44 -4.32 3.08
N GLN A 210 15.29 -4.29 2.40
CA GLN A 210 14.87 -5.38 1.51
C GLN A 210 15.71 -5.39 0.23
N GLU A 211 15.97 -6.60 -0.30
CA GLU A 211 16.49 -6.76 -1.66
C GLU A 211 15.42 -6.31 -2.67
N TYR A 212 15.79 -5.41 -3.58
CA TYR A 212 14.92 -4.96 -4.68
C TYR A 212 15.00 -5.90 -5.88
N VAL A 213 13.85 -6.20 -6.49
CA VAL A 213 13.71 -6.98 -7.71
C VAL A 213 12.87 -6.22 -8.73
N ASP A 214 13.45 -5.92 -9.90
CA ASP A 214 12.79 -5.13 -10.96
C ASP A 214 11.78 -5.94 -11.80
N ILE A 215 10.86 -6.63 -11.12
CA ILE A 215 9.70 -7.28 -11.73
C ILE A 215 8.46 -7.01 -10.87
N TYR A 216 7.27 -7.10 -11.47
CA TYR A 216 6.04 -6.98 -10.70
C TYR A 216 5.77 -8.25 -9.89
N ALA A 217 5.53 -8.13 -8.59
CA ALA A 217 5.23 -9.29 -7.73
C ALA A 217 4.05 -10.17 -8.21
N ALA A 218 3.10 -9.59 -8.96
CA ALA A 218 1.98 -10.33 -9.54
C ALA A 218 2.43 -11.41 -10.54
N THR A 219 3.48 -11.16 -11.34
CA THR A 219 3.94 -12.12 -12.36
C THR A 219 4.55 -13.37 -11.75
N LEU A 220 5.14 -13.27 -10.55
CA LEU A 220 5.64 -14.43 -9.81
C LEU A 220 4.51 -15.28 -9.23
N LYS A 221 3.42 -14.66 -8.76
CA LYS A 221 2.24 -15.40 -8.25
C LYS A 221 1.56 -16.21 -9.35
N GLU A 222 1.50 -15.66 -10.57
CA GLU A 222 0.94 -16.36 -11.73
C GLU A 222 1.81 -17.56 -12.13
N ARG A 223 3.14 -17.39 -12.16
CA ARG A 223 4.09 -18.47 -12.46
C ARG A 223 4.10 -19.58 -11.40
N GLY A 224 3.98 -19.23 -10.12
CA GLY A 224 3.95 -20.21 -9.02
C GLY A 224 2.67 -21.06 -8.96
N ASN A 225 1.57 -20.57 -9.55
CA ASN A 225 0.27 -21.26 -9.57
C ASN A 225 0.05 -22.12 -10.83
N GLY A 226 1.08 -22.36 -11.66
CA GLY A 226 0.95 -23.18 -12.87
C GLY A 226 0.10 -22.56 -13.97
N ALA A 227 -0.16 -21.25 -13.92
CA ALA A 227 -0.84 -20.57 -15.02
C ALA A 227 0.11 -20.47 -16.22
N GLN A 228 -0.27 -21.07 -17.35
CA GLN A 228 0.39 -20.81 -18.62
C GLN A 228 0.34 -19.29 -18.90
N PRO A 229 1.45 -18.69 -19.36
CA PRO A 229 1.43 -17.28 -19.73
C PRO A 229 0.42 -17.09 -20.85
N THR A 230 -0.64 -16.34 -20.60
CA THR A 230 -1.47 -15.81 -21.67
C THR A 230 -0.58 -14.89 -22.49
N SER A 231 -0.34 -15.25 -23.74
CA SER A 231 0.44 -14.48 -24.70
C SER A 231 -0.31 -13.19 -25.05
N GLY A 232 -0.24 -12.20 -24.17
CA GLY A 232 -0.66 -10.82 -24.42
C GLY A 232 0.56 -9.99 -24.77
N GLN A 233 0.75 -9.76 -26.07
CA GLN A 233 1.61 -8.74 -26.71
C GLN A 233 2.80 -8.25 -25.88
N ALA A 234 3.97 -8.84 -26.13
CA ALA A 234 5.23 -8.16 -25.92
C ALA A 234 5.20 -6.85 -26.73
N ASP A 235 5.35 -5.72 -26.05
CA ASP A 235 5.63 -4.43 -26.69
C ASP A 235 6.84 -4.64 -27.62
N ARG A 236 6.56 -4.62 -28.93
CA ARG A 236 7.59 -4.61 -29.96
C ARG A 236 8.36 -3.32 -29.78
N ILE A 237 9.66 -3.44 -29.49
CA ILE A 237 10.61 -2.35 -29.68
C ILE A 237 10.54 -1.97 -31.16
N PRO A 238 10.21 -0.73 -31.53
CA PRO A 238 10.26 -0.32 -32.92
C PRO A 238 11.72 -0.35 -33.37
N GLU A 239 12.03 -1.18 -34.37
CA GLU A 239 13.30 -1.11 -35.10
C GLU A 239 13.40 0.28 -35.74
N THR A 240 14.37 1.05 -35.27
CA THR A 240 14.78 2.31 -35.91
C THR A 240 15.45 1.98 -37.23
N ALA A 241 14.71 2.12 -38.33
CA ALA A 241 15.29 2.21 -39.67
C ALA A 241 15.79 3.65 -39.88
N ALA A 242 17.06 3.88 -39.57
CA ALA A 242 17.82 5.01 -40.09
C ALA A 242 19.09 4.42 -40.73
N GLY A 243 19.19 4.55 -42.06
CA GLY A 243 20.32 4.07 -42.87
C GLY A 243 19.87 3.25 -44.06
#